data_AF-A0A1Q4VDY6-F1
#
_entry.id   AF-A0A1Q4VDY6-F1
#
_cell.length_a   1.000
_cell.length_b   1.000
_cell.length_c   1.000
_cell.angle_alpha   90.00
_cell.angle_beta   90.00
_cell.angle_gamma   90.00
#
_symmetry.space_group_name_H-M   'P 1'
#
loop_
_entity.id
_entity.type
_entity.pdbx_description
1 polymer ?
#
loop_
_entity_poly.entity_id
_entity_poly.type
_entity_poly.pdbx_seq_one_letter_code
_entity_poly.pdbx_strand_id
1 'polypeptide(L)'
;MIHTVQLLRYLSDAPLRRRVTAATNKVESFNRFSQWVGFGNRGVIADNDPVEQEKAMKFNALLRNAVIFHNTLDIAEIVRQLLEGGREIDPEDLAHISPYLTEHINRFGGYSTHEVGIRPEAYDPKLDVDFAPLRERGRERGLTAAGLGQAA
;
A
#
# COMPACT_ATOMS: atom_id res chain seq x y z
N MET A 1 10.13 -2.60 -32.43
CA MET A 1 11.32 -1.80 -32.06
C MET A 1 11.22 -1.08 -30.70
N ILE A 2 10.03 -0.69 -30.24
CA ILE A 2 9.85 0.09 -28.99
C ILE A 2 10.33 -0.65 -27.73
N HIS A 3 10.09 -1.96 -27.63
CA HIS A 3 10.52 -2.78 -26.48
C HIS A 3 12.05 -2.87 -26.31
N THR A 4 12.79 -2.94 -27.43
CA THR A 4 14.26 -3.07 -27.41
C THR A 4 14.93 -1.77 -26.96
N VAL A 5 14.46 -0.63 -27.46
CA VAL A 5 14.97 0.70 -27.05
C VAL A 5 14.68 0.96 -25.57
N GLN A 6 13.49 0.58 -25.09
CA GLN A 6 13.14 0.74 -23.68
C GLN A 6 14.03 -0.11 -22.76
N LEU A 7 14.34 -1.36 -23.13
CA LEU A 7 15.25 -2.22 -22.36
C LEU A 7 16.68 -1.66 -22.32
N LEU A 8 17.17 -1.13 -23.45
CA LEU A 8 18.50 -0.53 -23.52
C LEU A 8 18.60 0.76 -22.68
N ARG A 9 17.54 1.59 -22.70
CA ARG A 9 17.45 2.76 -21.81
C ARG A 9 17.42 2.34 -20.34
N TYR A 10 16.64 1.32 -20.00
CA TYR A 10 16.62 0.75 -18.65
C TYR A 10 18.01 0.26 -18.22
N LEU A 11 18.72 -0.49 -19.08
CA LEU A 11 20.05 -1.00 -18.74
C LEU A 11 21.12 0.10 -18.59
N SER A 12 20.98 1.20 -19.34
CA SER A 12 21.96 2.29 -19.37
C SER A 12 21.71 3.38 -18.31
N ASP A 13 20.46 3.59 -17.88
CA ASP A 13 20.06 4.68 -16.98
C ASP A 13 19.78 4.16 -15.56
N ALA A 14 20.71 4.40 -14.62
CA ALA A 14 20.57 3.99 -13.23
C ALA A 14 19.39 4.69 -12.49
N PRO A 15 19.19 6.02 -12.61
CA PRO A 15 17.98 6.68 -12.13
C PRO A 15 16.68 6.06 -12.63
N LEU A 16 16.59 5.70 -13.92
CA LEU A 16 15.41 5.03 -14.48
C LEU A 16 15.19 3.66 -13.84
N ARG A 17 16.25 2.85 -13.68
CA ARG A 17 16.11 1.55 -13.00
C ARG A 17 15.58 1.68 -11.58
N ARG A 18 16.14 2.60 -10.79
CA ARG A 18 15.70 2.83 -9.41
C ARG A 18 14.21 3.17 -9.33
N ARG A 19 13.72 4.04 -10.22
CA ARG A 19 12.30 4.40 -10.29
C ARG A 19 11.41 3.20 -10.66
N VAL A 20 11.80 2.46 -11.69
CA VAL A 20 11.06 1.27 -12.14
C VAL A 20 11.02 0.23 -11.04
N THR A 21 12.15 -0.11 -10.41
CA THR A 21 12.19 -1.07 -9.31
C THR A 21 11.36 -0.61 -8.11
N ALA A 22 11.40 0.67 -7.74
CA ALA A 22 10.55 1.20 -6.66
C ALA A 22 9.04 1.07 -6.98
N ALA A 23 8.64 1.39 -8.22
CA ALA A 23 7.26 1.23 -8.66
C ALA A 23 6.84 -0.25 -8.67
N THR A 24 7.70 -1.14 -9.18
CA THR A 24 7.47 -2.59 -9.19
C THR A 24 7.32 -3.13 -7.78
N ASN A 25 8.23 -2.79 -6.86
CA ASN A 25 8.16 -3.22 -5.46
C ASN A 25 6.82 -2.84 -4.81
N LYS A 26 6.31 -1.63 -5.08
CA LYS A 26 5.00 -1.18 -4.56
C LYS A 26 3.86 -2.05 -5.08
N VAL A 27 3.83 -2.31 -6.39
CA VAL A 27 2.77 -3.13 -7.03
C VAL A 27 2.86 -4.59 -6.59
N GLU A 28 4.08 -5.15 -6.50
CA GLU A 28 4.30 -6.52 -6.06
C GLU A 28 3.90 -6.74 -4.60
N SER A 29 4.26 -5.82 -3.70
CA SER A 29 3.84 -5.88 -2.30
C SER A 29 2.32 -5.84 -2.16
N PHE A 30 1.65 -4.96 -2.90
CA PHE A 30 0.20 -4.91 -2.93
C PHE A 30 -0.43 -6.20 -3.49
N ASN A 31 0.10 -6.73 -4.59
CA ASN A 31 -0.42 -7.96 -5.20
C ASN A 31 -0.26 -9.17 -4.26
N ARG A 32 0.91 -9.29 -3.63
CA ARG A 32 1.18 -10.33 -2.63
C ARG A 32 0.21 -10.23 -1.45
N PHE A 33 -0.04 -9.02 -0.97
CA PHE A 33 -1.02 -8.76 0.08
C PHE A 33 -2.46 -9.09 -0.35
N SER A 34 -2.88 -8.67 -1.55
CA SER A 34 -4.23 -8.96 -2.06
C SER A 34 -4.47 -10.47 -2.22
N GLN A 35 -3.45 -11.21 -2.67
CA GLN A 35 -3.50 -12.68 -2.73
C GLN A 35 -3.55 -13.31 -1.34
N TRP A 36 -2.77 -12.79 -0.39
CA TRP A 36 -2.78 -13.25 1.00
C TRP A 36 -4.15 -13.07 1.67
N VAL A 37 -4.83 -11.95 1.38
CA VAL A 37 -6.21 -11.66 1.84
C VAL A 37 -7.22 -12.59 1.17
N GLY A 38 -7.02 -12.95 -0.10
CA GLY A 38 -7.85 -13.90 -0.85
C GLY A 38 -7.56 -15.36 -0.53
N PHE A 39 -7.39 -15.70 0.76
CA PHE A 39 -6.90 -17.02 1.21
C PHE A 39 -7.85 -18.20 0.90
N GLY A 40 -9.12 -17.93 0.56
CA GLY A 40 -10.07 -18.95 0.13
C GLY A 40 -9.71 -19.54 -1.24
N ASN A 41 -9.56 -20.86 -1.31
CA ASN A 41 -9.28 -21.62 -2.54
C ASN A 41 -8.06 -21.15 -3.36
N ARG A 42 -7.01 -20.62 -2.71
CA ARG A 42 -5.80 -20.07 -3.38
C ARG A 42 -6.10 -18.98 -4.43
N GLY A 43 -7.22 -18.27 -4.32
CA GLY A 43 -7.64 -17.28 -5.31
C GLY A 43 -8.12 -17.88 -6.65
N VAL A 44 -8.29 -19.20 -6.73
CA VAL A 44 -8.91 -19.84 -7.89
C VAL A 44 -10.41 -19.70 -7.73
N ILE A 45 -11.04 -18.91 -8.60
CA ILE A 45 -12.49 -18.85 -8.67
C ILE A 45 -12.92 -20.19 -9.23
N ALA A 46 -13.42 -21.07 -8.37
CA ALA A 46 -13.74 -22.46 -8.71
C ALA A 46 -14.89 -22.54 -9.72
N ASP A 47 -15.69 -21.49 -9.81
CA ASP A 47 -16.85 -21.39 -10.68
C ASP A 47 -16.52 -20.56 -11.93
N ASN A 48 -16.94 -21.05 -13.09
CA ASN A 48 -16.89 -20.29 -14.35
C ASN A 48 -18.15 -19.44 -14.54
N ASP A 49 -18.75 -19.01 -13.42
CA ASP A 49 -19.85 -18.04 -13.39
C ASP A 49 -19.28 -16.62 -13.23
N PRO A 50 -19.45 -15.74 -14.22
CA PRO A 50 -19.01 -14.35 -14.15
C PRO A 50 -19.57 -13.57 -12.94
N VAL A 51 -20.79 -13.89 -12.50
CA VAL A 51 -21.44 -13.19 -11.37
C VAL A 51 -20.75 -13.52 -10.05
N GLU A 52 -20.44 -14.80 -9.83
CA GLU A 52 -19.72 -15.24 -8.63
C GLU A 52 -18.27 -14.74 -8.64
N GLN A 53 -17.63 -14.67 -9.81
CA GLN A 53 -16.32 -14.05 -9.98
C GLN A 53 -16.33 -12.57 -9.60
N GLU A 54 -17.31 -11.81 -10.07
CA GLU A 54 -17.45 -10.39 -9.76
C GLU A 54 -17.67 -10.16 -8.25
N LYS A 55 -18.51 -10.97 -7.61
CA LYS A 55 -18.73 -10.93 -6.16
C LYS A 55 -17.42 -11.18 -5.41
N ALA A 56 -16.69 -12.24 -5.75
CA ALA A 56 -15.42 -12.58 -5.13
C ALA A 56 -14.39 -11.42 -5.24
N MET A 57 -14.30 -10.80 -6.42
CA MET A 57 -13.42 -9.64 -6.65
C MET A 57 -13.82 -8.44 -5.78
N LYS A 58 -15.11 -8.13 -5.69
CA LYS A 58 -15.62 -7.01 -4.86
C LYS A 58 -15.38 -7.25 -3.38
N PHE A 59 -15.67 -8.47 -2.89
CA PHE A 59 -15.42 -8.82 -1.49
C PHE A 59 -13.94 -8.81 -1.15
N ASN A 60 -13.08 -9.31 -2.04
CA ASN A 60 -11.62 -9.23 -1.83
C ASN A 60 -11.16 -7.77 -1.78
N ALA A 61 -11.64 -6.91 -2.67
CA ALA A 61 -11.31 -5.49 -2.66
C ALA A 61 -11.76 -4.80 -1.36
N LEU A 62 -12.97 -5.10 -0.88
CA LEU A 62 -13.49 -4.59 0.39
C LEU A 62 -12.62 -5.04 1.56
N LEU A 63 -12.35 -6.35 1.68
CA LEU A 63 -11.57 -6.90 2.77
C LEU A 63 -10.15 -6.34 2.78
N ARG A 64 -9.51 -6.27 1.60
CA ARG A 64 -8.17 -5.68 1.45
C ARG A 64 -8.14 -4.23 1.92
N ASN A 65 -9.12 -3.43 1.51
CA ASN A 65 -9.20 -2.03 1.92
C ASN A 65 -9.45 -1.89 3.44
N ALA A 66 -10.29 -2.75 4.02
CA ALA A 66 -10.55 -2.76 5.46
C ALA A 66 -9.29 -3.11 6.26
N VAL A 67 -8.52 -4.11 5.82
CA VAL A 67 -7.25 -4.48 6.47
C VAL A 67 -6.20 -3.38 6.30
N ILE A 68 -6.08 -2.77 5.12
CA ILE A 68 -5.17 -1.61 4.92
C ILE A 68 -5.53 -0.47 5.86
N PHE A 69 -6.82 -0.19 6.01
CA PHE A 69 -7.30 0.84 6.90
C PHE A 69 -6.90 0.52 8.35
N HIS A 70 -7.22 -0.68 8.84
CA HIS A 70 -6.85 -1.12 10.19
C HIS A 70 -5.33 -1.03 10.45
N ASN A 71 -4.51 -1.56 9.54
CA ASN A 71 -3.05 -1.45 9.64
C ASN A 71 -2.57 0.01 9.69
N THR A 72 -3.22 0.90 8.92
CA THR A 72 -2.87 2.33 8.93
C THR A 72 -3.23 2.99 10.26
N LEU A 73 -4.33 2.57 10.90
CA LEU A 73 -4.71 3.02 12.24
C LEU A 73 -3.67 2.60 13.27
N ASP A 74 -3.28 1.32 13.25
CA ASP A 74 -2.31 0.77 14.20
C ASP A 74 -0.95 1.45 14.04
N ILE A 75 -0.50 1.66 12.80
CA ILE A 75 0.74 2.41 12.51
C ILE A 75 0.63 3.84 13.06
N ALA A 76 -0.48 4.55 12.79
CA ALA A 76 -0.65 5.92 13.28
C ALA A 76 -0.65 5.99 14.82
N GLU A 77 -1.25 5.01 15.47
CA GLU A 77 -1.27 4.90 16.93
C GLU A 77 0.12 4.67 17.51
N ILE A 78 0.88 3.74 16.94
CA ILE A 78 2.28 3.53 17.34
C ILE A 78 3.11 4.80 17.15
N VAL A 79 2.92 5.53 16.04
CA VAL A 79 3.63 6.79 15.79
C VAL A 79 3.26 7.85 16.83
N ARG A 80 1.97 8.00 17.19
CA ARG A 80 1.55 8.92 18.26
C ARG A 80 2.23 8.59 19.59
N GLN A 81 2.23 7.32 19.98
CA GLN A 81 2.88 6.87 21.23
C GLN A 81 4.39 7.17 21.23
N LEU A 82 5.06 7.02 20.08
CA LEU A 82 6.49 7.34 19.96
C LEU A 82 6.75 8.86 20.07
N LEU A 83 5.89 9.69 19.49
CA LEU A 83 5.97 11.16 19.61
C LEU A 83 5.72 11.62 21.05
N GLU A 84 4.72 11.06 21.73
CA GLU A 84 4.44 11.31 23.15
C GLU A 84 5.62 10.88 24.05
N GLY A 85 6.31 9.81 23.67
CA GLY A 85 7.56 9.36 24.30
C GLY A 85 8.77 10.25 24.03
N GLY A 86 8.60 11.37 23.32
CA GLY A 86 9.65 12.34 23.02
C GLY A 86 10.60 11.94 21.89
N ARG A 87 10.24 10.94 21.07
CA ARG A 87 11.02 10.58 19.87
C ARG A 87 10.62 11.47 18.71
N GLU A 88 11.60 12.02 18.02
CA GLU A 88 11.40 12.70 16.74
C GLU A 88 11.29 11.65 15.62
N ILE A 89 10.33 11.82 14.71
CA ILE A 89 10.09 10.91 13.59
C ILE A 89 10.21 11.69 12.30
N ASP A 90 11.14 11.25 11.44
CA ASP A 90 11.30 11.83 10.11
C ASP A 90 10.14 11.36 9.21
N PRO A 91 9.44 12.26 8.49
CA PRO A 91 8.45 11.88 7.50
C PRO A 91 8.98 10.91 6.43
N GLU A 92 10.28 10.97 6.08
CA GLU A 92 10.91 10.06 5.10
C GLU A 92 10.92 8.61 5.60
N ASP A 93 11.10 8.39 6.90
CA ASP A 93 11.02 7.04 7.50
C ASP A 93 9.59 6.47 7.39
N LEU A 94 8.58 7.29 7.67
CA LEU A 94 7.17 6.88 7.52
C LEU A 94 6.80 6.61 6.06
N ALA A 95 7.41 7.31 5.10
CA ALA A 95 7.18 7.09 3.67
C ALA A 95 7.66 5.70 3.18
N HIS A 96 8.55 5.06 3.94
CA HIS A 96 9.04 3.71 3.65
C HIS A 96 8.18 2.60 4.27
N ILE A 97 7.25 2.93 5.17
CA ILE A 97 6.37 1.96 5.81
C ILE A 97 5.21 1.62 4.86
N SER A 98 5.00 0.32 4.63
CA SER A 98 3.85 -0.17 3.87
C SER A 98 2.74 -0.65 4.80
N PRO A 99 1.46 -0.32 4.54
CA PRO A 99 0.32 -0.78 5.35
C PRO A 99 -0.09 -2.24 5.02
N TYR A 100 0.80 -3.03 4.41
CA TYR A 100 0.53 -4.38 3.93
C TYR A 100 1.05 -5.48 4.88
N LEU A 101 1.20 -5.13 6.16
CA LEU A 101 1.63 -6.03 7.22
C LEU A 101 0.56 -7.09 7.46
N THR A 102 0.99 -8.33 7.67
CA THR A 102 0.09 -9.49 7.76
C THR A 102 0.38 -10.41 8.95
N GLU A 103 1.54 -10.26 9.59
CA GLU A 103 2.02 -11.17 10.64
C GLU A 103 1.18 -11.10 11.91
N HIS A 104 0.63 -9.91 12.22
CA HIS A 104 -0.21 -9.66 13.40
C HIS A 104 -1.69 -10.06 13.20
N ILE A 105 -2.09 -10.40 11.96
CA ILE A 105 -3.49 -10.67 11.63
C ILE A 105 -3.75 -12.18 11.67
N ASN A 106 -4.63 -12.60 12.56
CA ASN A 106 -5.10 -13.97 12.57
C ASN A 106 -6.12 -14.22 11.44
N ARG A 107 -5.70 -14.95 10.40
CA ARG A 107 -6.56 -15.38 9.28
C ARG A 107 -7.48 -16.55 9.58
N PHE A 108 -7.06 -17.43 10.50
CA PHE A 108 -7.73 -18.69 10.79
C PHE A 108 -7.93 -18.76 12.31
N GLY A 109 -9.09 -18.32 12.76
CA GLY A 109 -9.42 -18.29 14.18
C GLY A 109 -10.91 -18.26 14.45
N GLY A 110 -11.28 -18.63 15.68
CA GLY A 110 -12.63 -18.38 16.18
C GLY A 110 -12.77 -16.91 16.54
N TYR A 111 -13.62 -16.18 15.82
CA TYR A 111 -13.95 -14.80 16.16
C TYR A 111 -15.08 -14.80 17.19
N SER A 112 -14.83 -14.16 18.33
CA SER A 112 -15.86 -13.96 19.35
C SER A 112 -16.83 -12.88 18.88
N THR A 113 -18.10 -13.25 18.69
CA THR A 113 -19.15 -12.30 18.30
C THR A 113 -19.61 -11.43 19.48
N HIS A 114 -19.10 -11.66 20.69
CA HIS A 114 -19.52 -10.95 21.91
C HIS A 114 -19.24 -9.44 21.87
N GLU A 115 -18.31 -8.99 21.03
CA GLU A 115 -17.86 -7.59 20.95
C GLU A 115 -18.38 -6.83 19.72
N VAL A 116 -19.14 -7.49 18.83
CA VAL A 116 -19.62 -6.89 17.56
C VAL A 116 -20.57 -5.70 17.79
N GLY A 117 -21.12 -5.55 18.99
CA GLY A 117 -21.98 -4.42 19.38
C GLY A 117 -21.24 -3.20 19.94
N ILE A 118 -19.92 -3.27 20.16
CA ILE A 118 -19.15 -2.15 20.70
C ILE A 118 -18.86 -1.18 19.56
N ARG A 119 -19.32 0.06 19.70
CA ARG A 119 -18.98 1.12 18.75
C ARG A 119 -17.51 1.51 18.97
N PRO A 120 -16.64 1.41 17.95
CA PRO A 120 -15.27 1.86 18.10
C PRO A 120 -15.25 3.38 18.32
N GLU A 121 -14.20 3.84 19.00
CA GLU A 121 -13.94 5.27 19.18
C GLU A 121 -13.81 5.97 17.83
N ALA A 122 -14.07 7.28 17.81
CA ALA A 122 -13.91 8.05 16.59
C ALA A 122 -12.45 8.03 16.15
N TYR A 123 -12.21 7.68 14.89
CA TYR A 123 -10.87 7.70 14.33
C TYR A 123 -10.33 9.14 14.27
N ASP A 124 -9.11 9.34 14.80
CA ASP A 124 -8.33 10.57 14.63
C ASP A 124 -7.36 10.45 13.43
N PRO A 125 -7.61 11.17 12.32
CA PRO A 125 -6.72 11.19 11.17
C PRO A 125 -5.47 12.06 11.37
N LYS A 126 -5.39 12.84 12.45
CA LYS A 126 -4.28 13.75 12.67
C LYS A 126 -3.04 12.99 13.15
N LEU A 127 -1.92 13.32 12.53
CA LEU A 127 -0.60 12.86 12.92
C LEU A 127 0.32 14.07 12.98
N ASP A 128 0.95 14.30 14.13
CA ASP A 128 1.80 15.47 14.38
C ASP A 128 3.21 15.26 13.80
N VAL A 129 3.26 14.94 12.50
CA VAL A 129 4.48 14.80 11.69
C VAL A 129 4.36 15.72 10.48
N ASP A 130 5.41 16.49 10.18
CA ASP A 130 5.41 17.40 9.03
C ASP A 130 5.73 16.67 7.73
N PHE A 131 4.72 16.41 6.91
CA PHE A 131 4.88 15.80 5.58
C PHE A 131 5.07 16.82 4.44
N ALA A 132 5.16 18.13 4.72
CA ALA A 132 5.37 19.15 3.68
C ALA A 132 6.61 18.88 2.81
N PRO A 133 7.78 18.48 3.36
CA PRO A 133 8.99 18.22 2.56
C PRO A 133 8.80 17.14 1.48
N LEU A 134 8.00 16.10 1.76
CA LEU A 134 7.74 15.03 0.80
C LEU A 134 6.80 15.46 -0.33
N ARG A 135 5.84 16.34 -0.04
CA ARG A 135 4.89 16.86 -1.04
C ARG A 135 5.58 17.74 -2.08
N GLU A 136 6.51 18.57 -1.64
CA GLU A 136 7.27 19.47 -2.50
C GLU A 136 8.21 18.68 -3.42
N ARG A 137 8.94 17.72 -2.87
CA ARG A 137 9.82 16.81 -3.63
C ARG A 137 9.06 15.98 -4.68
N GLY A 138 7.83 15.58 -4.37
CA GLY A 138 6.93 14.90 -5.31
C GLY A 138 6.53 15.77 -6.50
N ARG A 139 6.28 17.07 -6.27
CA ARG A 139 5.96 18.03 -7.34
C ARG A 139 7.15 18.28 -8.25
N GLU A 140 8.35 18.50 -7.70
CA GLU A 140 9.57 18.70 -8.50
C GLU A 140 9.94 17.47 -9.35
N ARG A 141 9.78 16.26 -8.80
CA ARG A 141 9.97 15.00 -9.55
C ARG A 141 8.90 14.77 -10.62
N GLY A 142 7.67 15.26 -10.43
CA GLY A 142 6.61 15.24 -11.45
C GLY A 142 6.87 16.20 -12.61
N LEU A 143 7.35 17.41 -12.33
CA LEU A 143 7.71 18.41 -13.35
C LEU A 143 8.91 17.97 -14.20
N THR A 144 9.93 17.35 -13.60
CA THR A 144 11.09 16.80 -14.35
C THR A 144 10.74 15.58 -15.21
N ALA A 145 9.70 14.81 -14.85
CA ALA A 145 9.20 13.71 -15.66
C ALA A 145 8.33 14.18 -16.85
N ALA A 146 7.57 15.26 -16.69
CA ALA A 146 6.74 15.84 -17.76
C ALA A 146 7.57 16.55 -18.86
N GLY A 147 8.74 17.11 -18.53
CA GLY A 147 9.62 17.78 -19.49
C GLY A 147 10.35 16.86 -20.49
N LEU A 148 10.35 15.54 -20.27
CA LEU A 148 11.03 14.58 -21.14
C LEU A 148 10.15 14.09 -22.32
N GLY A 149 8.95 14.67 -22.51
CA GLY A 149 8.00 14.30 -23.57
C GLY A 149 7.95 15.23 -24.79
N GLN A 150 8.75 16.30 -24.86
CA GLN A 150 8.72 17.28 -25.96
C GLN A 150 10.01 17.40 -26.78
N ALA A 151 10.95 16.47 -26.65
CA ALA A 151 12.14 16.43 -27.50
C ALA A 151 12.36 15.04 -28.09
N ALA A 152 11.60 14.73 -29.14
CA ALA A 152 11.95 13.83 -30.25
C ALA A 152 10.83 13.85 -31.30
#